data_AF-A0AA39FIT2-F1
#
_entry.id   AF-A0AA39FIT2-F1
#
_cell.length_a   1.000
_cell.length_b   1.000
_cell.length_c   1.000
_cell.angle_alpha   90.00
_cell.angle_beta   90.00
_cell.angle_gamma   90.00
#
_symmetry.space_group_name_H-M   'P 1'
#
loop_
_entity.id
_entity.type
_entity.pdbx_description
1 polymer ?
#
loop_
_entity_poly.entity_id
_entity_poly.type
_entity_poly.pdbx_seq_one_letter_code
_entity_poly.pdbx_strand_id
1 'polypeptide(L)'
;MQMAVEHGMGSKDRAVDFCPYITDVIYMNDDFSSDDLAVELEEYMDREFQTELQDNSAKEIAEILMNFYHYCHDGYEETAKAEMNKLPQLQPWILSRDEIKQRTSNLRPINDDSSSDSEEENGNSMETAATNASDWVEVKTRRKK
;
A
#
# COMPACT_ATOMS: atom_id res chain seq x y z
N MET A 1 5.15 7.29 -6.18
CA MET A 1 4.65 5.92 -5.97
C MET A 1 3.12 5.77 -6.04
N GLN A 2 2.29 6.13 -5.05
CA GLN A 2 0.84 5.80 -5.02
C GLN A 2 0.09 6.07 -6.34
N MET A 3 0.19 7.29 -6.89
CA MET A 3 -0.48 7.66 -8.14
C MET A 3 -0.05 6.77 -9.33
N ALA A 4 1.20 6.30 -9.36
CA ALA A 4 1.68 5.42 -10.43
C ALA A 4 1.02 4.02 -10.35
N VAL A 5 0.73 3.52 -9.14
CA VAL A 5 -0.04 2.28 -8.94
C VAL A 5 -1.50 2.48 -9.37
N GLU A 6 -2.10 3.62 -9.00
CA GLU A 6 -3.48 3.96 -9.36
C GLU A 6 -3.67 4.19 -10.87
N HIS A 7 -2.64 4.69 -11.55
CA HIS A 7 -2.59 4.79 -13.02
C HIS A 7 -2.08 3.52 -13.73
N GLY A 8 -1.74 2.46 -12.99
CA GLY A 8 -1.34 1.17 -13.55
C GLY A 8 0.06 1.11 -14.17
N MET A 9 0.94 2.06 -13.84
CA MET A 9 2.32 2.15 -14.33
C MET A 9 3.31 1.29 -13.53
N GLY A 10 2.89 0.77 -12.37
CA GLY A 10 3.58 -0.27 -11.60
C GLY A 10 2.62 -1.01 -10.66
N SER A 11 3.05 -2.13 -10.06
CA SER A 11 2.17 -2.93 -9.19
C SER A 11 2.18 -2.46 -7.73
N LYS A 12 1.14 -2.81 -6.96
CA LYS A 12 1.16 -2.66 -5.50
C LYS A 12 2.30 -3.47 -4.88
N ASP A 13 2.58 -4.67 -5.39
CA ASP A 13 3.61 -5.54 -4.82
C ASP A 13 5.00 -4.89 -4.92
N ARG A 14 5.29 -4.18 -6.02
CA ARG A 14 6.51 -3.36 -6.14
C ARG A 14 6.58 -2.18 -5.18
N ALA A 15 5.44 -1.65 -4.77
CA ALA A 15 5.41 -0.63 -3.73
C ALA A 15 5.67 -1.23 -2.34
N VAL A 16 5.32 -2.51 -2.11
CA VAL A 16 5.65 -3.24 -0.88
C VAL A 16 7.13 -3.63 -0.86
N ASP A 17 7.66 -4.12 -1.99
CA ASP A 17 9.08 -4.48 -2.18
C ASP A 17 10.04 -3.29 -1.96
N PHE A 18 9.57 -2.06 -2.15
CA PHE A 18 10.35 -0.82 -2.00
C PHE A 18 11.03 -0.68 -0.63
N CYS A 19 10.30 -0.93 0.46
CA CYS A 19 10.83 -0.74 1.82
C CYS A 19 12.01 -1.67 2.15
N PRO A 20 11.91 -3.01 1.97
CA PRO A 20 13.08 -3.87 2.15
C PRO A 20 14.18 -3.58 1.12
N TYR A 21 13.84 -3.29 -0.14
CA TYR A 21 14.84 -2.95 -1.17
C TYR A 21 15.74 -1.78 -0.76
N ILE A 22 15.14 -0.65 -0.36
CA ILE A 22 15.90 0.54 0.06
C ILE A 22 16.63 0.30 1.40
N THR A 23 16.09 -0.54 2.28
CA THR A 23 16.79 -0.94 3.51
C THR A 23 18.06 -1.74 3.20
N ASP A 24 17.98 -2.69 2.26
CA ASP A 24 19.13 -3.48 1.81
C ASP A 24 20.15 -2.61 1.07
N VAL A 25 19.72 -1.66 0.23
CA VAL A 25 20.63 -0.70 -0.43
C VAL A 25 21.44 0.10 0.60
N ILE A 26 20.78 0.70 1.59
CA ILE A 26 21.46 1.52 2.61
C ILE A 26 22.39 0.66 3.48
N TYR A 27 22.01 -0.60 3.77
CA TYR A 27 22.81 -1.48 4.63
C TYR A 27 24.01 -2.14 3.92
N MET A 28 23.94 -2.35 2.60
CA MET A 28 24.98 -3.06 1.84
C MET A 28 26.06 -2.14 1.23
N ASN A 29 25.93 -0.82 1.38
CA ASN A 29 26.89 0.16 0.88
C ASN A 29 27.52 0.97 2.02
N ASP A 30 28.83 0.81 2.22
CA ASP A 30 29.61 1.68 3.12
C ASP A 30 29.64 3.13 2.57
N ASP A 31 29.69 4.12 3.47
CA ASP A 31 29.74 5.57 3.17
C ASP A 31 28.64 6.12 2.22
N PHE A 32 27.51 5.40 2.06
CA PHE A 32 26.40 5.79 1.18
C PHE A 32 25.75 7.12 1.58
N SER A 33 25.62 8.07 0.65
CA SER A 33 25.08 9.42 0.94
C SER A 33 23.60 9.59 0.57
N SER A 34 22.99 10.69 1.03
CA SER A 34 21.62 11.04 0.63
C SER A 34 21.50 11.45 -0.84
N ASP A 35 22.57 11.86 -1.51
CA ASP A 35 22.55 12.12 -2.96
C ASP A 35 22.64 10.81 -3.76
N ASP A 36 23.43 9.82 -3.30
CA ASP A 36 23.47 8.48 -3.91
C ASP A 36 22.12 7.75 -3.74
N LEU A 37 21.54 7.84 -2.54
CA LEU A 37 20.20 7.31 -2.26
C LEU A 37 19.11 8.01 -3.09
N ALA A 38 19.23 9.32 -3.36
CA ALA A 38 18.29 10.01 -4.23
C ALA A 38 18.32 9.46 -5.66
N VAL A 39 19.51 9.17 -6.20
CA VAL A 39 19.66 8.54 -7.53
C VAL A 39 19.03 7.14 -7.56
N GLU A 40 19.27 6.29 -6.56
CA GLU A 40 18.64 4.96 -6.50
C GLU A 40 17.10 5.05 -6.36
N LEU A 41 16.58 6.04 -5.63
CA LEU A 41 15.13 6.28 -5.54
C LEU A 41 14.51 6.69 -6.89
N GLU A 42 15.22 7.50 -7.69
CA GLU A 42 14.81 7.86 -9.05
C GLU A 42 14.90 6.65 -9.99
N GLU A 43 16.01 5.90 -9.96
CA GLU A 43 16.19 4.68 -10.75
C GLU A 43 15.19 3.57 -10.39
N TYR A 44 14.72 3.49 -9.14
CA TYR A 44 13.65 2.55 -8.76
C TYR A 44 12.29 2.99 -9.29
N MET A 45 12.01 4.30 -9.28
CA MET A 45 10.75 4.87 -9.77
C MET A 45 10.62 4.81 -11.30
N ASP A 46 11.70 4.93 -12.07
CA ASP A 46 11.68 4.64 -13.51
C ASP A 46 11.53 3.13 -13.77
N ARG A 47 12.39 2.31 -13.16
CA ARG A 47 12.48 0.85 -13.38
C ARG A 47 11.20 0.09 -13.06
N GLU A 48 10.56 0.38 -11.93
CA GLU A 48 9.41 -0.39 -11.41
C GLU A 48 8.06 0.34 -11.53
N PHE A 49 8.07 1.64 -11.86
CA PHE A 49 6.85 2.45 -12.03
C PHE A 49 6.82 3.32 -13.29
N GLN A 50 7.82 3.25 -14.18
CA GLN A 50 7.89 4.00 -15.44
C GLN A 50 7.68 5.51 -15.25
N THR A 51 8.18 6.05 -14.13
CA THR A 51 7.90 7.40 -13.64
C THR A 51 9.19 8.13 -13.30
N GLU A 52 9.57 9.09 -14.14
CA GLU A 52 10.56 10.11 -13.78
C GLU A 52 10.05 10.96 -12.60
N LEU A 53 10.91 11.26 -11.62
CA LEU A 53 10.64 12.28 -10.60
C LEU A 53 11.26 13.61 -11.04
N GLN A 54 10.48 14.69 -10.99
CA GLN A 54 10.89 16.02 -11.45
C GLN A 54 10.61 17.12 -10.41
N ASP A 55 10.25 16.72 -9.18
CA ASP A 55 9.79 17.56 -8.08
C ASP A 55 10.73 17.57 -6.86
N ASN A 56 11.96 17.05 -7.01
CA ASN A 56 12.97 16.89 -5.94
C ASN A 56 12.55 15.92 -4.80
N SER A 57 11.42 15.23 -4.91
CA SER A 57 10.90 14.35 -3.85
C SER A 57 11.85 13.20 -3.49
N ALA A 58 12.62 12.68 -4.45
CA ALA A 58 13.65 11.66 -4.18
C ALA A 58 14.68 12.13 -3.15
N LYS A 59 15.20 13.35 -3.32
CA LYS A 59 16.19 13.95 -2.42
C LYS A 59 15.64 14.23 -1.03
N GLU A 60 14.41 14.75 -0.93
CA GLU A 60 13.76 14.98 0.36
C GLU A 60 13.54 13.67 1.13
N ILE A 61 13.11 12.61 0.45
CA ILE A 61 12.93 11.28 1.04
C ILE A 61 14.28 10.64 1.41
N ALA A 62 15.31 10.78 0.58
CA ALA A 62 16.66 10.28 0.86
C ALA A 62 17.27 10.94 2.10
N GLU A 63 17.15 12.27 2.23
CA GLU A 63 17.61 12.99 3.41
C GLU A 63 16.88 12.53 4.68
N ILE A 64 15.56 12.31 4.62
CA ILE A 64 14.79 11.77 5.75
C ILE A 64 15.27 10.35 6.11
N LEU A 65 15.44 9.46 5.14
CA LEU A 65 15.88 8.09 5.36
C LEU A 65 17.29 8.01 5.96
N MET A 66 18.24 8.81 5.47
CA MET A 66 19.60 8.86 6.02
C MET A 66 19.64 9.41 7.45
N ASN A 67 18.80 10.40 7.78
CA ASN A 67 18.66 10.86 9.17
C ASN A 67 18.17 9.73 10.10
N PHE A 68 17.16 8.95 9.67
CA PHE A 68 16.72 7.77 10.44
C PHE A 68 17.79 6.69 10.56
N TYR A 69 18.55 6.43 9.48
CA TYR A 69 19.68 5.50 9.52
C TYR A 69 20.72 5.93 10.56
N HIS A 70 21.15 7.20 10.55
CA HIS A 70 22.10 7.72 11.54
C HIS A 70 21.56 7.69 12.98
N TYR A 71 20.28 8.02 13.23
CA TYR A 71 19.70 7.88 14.57
C TYR A 71 19.71 6.43 15.08
N CYS A 72 19.48 5.45 14.20
CA CYS A 72 19.54 4.03 14.55
C CYS A 72 20.99 3.55 14.76
N HIS A 73 21.91 3.95 13.88
CA HIS A 73 23.33 3.59 13.92
C HIS A 73 24.03 4.13 15.19
N ASP A 74 23.81 5.41 15.52
CA ASP A 74 24.47 6.08 16.64
C ASP A 74 23.77 5.82 18.00
N GLY A 75 22.70 5.01 18.01
CA GLY A 75 21.98 4.64 19.24
C GLY A 75 20.99 5.69 19.76
N TYR A 76 20.64 6.70 18.97
CA TYR A 76 19.64 7.73 19.31
C TYR A 76 18.19 7.25 19.12
N GLU A 77 17.86 6.06 19.67
CA GLU A 77 16.57 5.38 19.49
C GLU A 77 15.36 6.25 19.90
N GLU A 78 15.48 7.03 20.97
CA GLU A 78 14.44 7.96 21.42
C GLU A 78 14.25 9.15 20.47
N THR A 79 15.31 9.61 19.80
CA THR A 79 15.22 10.63 18.74
C THR A 79 14.53 10.04 17.51
N ALA A 80 14.90 8.83 17.10
CA ALA A 80 14.23 8.12 16.01
C ALA A 80 12.73 7.95 16.30
N LYS A 81 12.35 7.54 17.52
CA LYS A 81 10.93 7.50 17.95
C LYS A 81 10.27 8.87 17.89
N ALA A 82 10.94 9.94 18.35
CA ALA A 82 10.38 11.28 18.36
C ALA A 82 10.12 11.82 16.94
N GLU A 83 11.03 11.60 15.99
CA GLU A 83 10.83 11.98 14.58
C GLU A 83 9.79 11.10 13.87
N MET A 84 9.80 9.78 14.12
CA MET A 84 8.82 8.84 13.56
C MET A 84 7.37 9.22 13.92
N ASN A 85 7.15 9.75 15.14
CA ASN A 85 5.83 10.23 15.58
C ASN A 85 5.37 11.54 14.90
N LYS A 86 6.24 12.24 14.14
CA LYS A 86 5.86 13.41 13.33
C LYS A 86 5.45 13.06 11.91
N LEU A 87 5.81 11.87 11.43
CA LEU A 87 5.47 11.41 10.09
C LEU A 87 3.96 11.12 9.95
N PRO A 88 3.38 11.29 8.74
CA PRO A 88 1.99 10.92 8.50
C PRO A 88 1.79 9.41 8.70
N GLN A 89 0.62 9.03 9.21
CA GLN A 89 0.29 7.61 9.46
C GLN A 89 0.35 6.78 8.16
N LEU A 90 0.93 5.58 8.24
CA LEU A 90 1.09 4.68 7.10
C LEU A 90 -0.28 4.29 6.51
N GLN A 91 -0.48 4.63 5.24
CA GLN A 91 -1.77 4.55 4.58
C GLN A 91 -2.23 3.09 4.35
N PRO A 92 -3.55 2.79 4.39
CA PRO A 92 -4.02 1.41 4.23
C PRO A 92 -3.75 0.79 2.85
N TRP A 93 -3.59 1.61 1.80
CA TRP A 93 -3.43 1.12 0.43
C TRP A 93 -2.14 0.31 0.25
N ILE A 94 -1.07 0.65 0.97
CA ILE A 94 0.24 0.02 0.80
C ILE A 94 0.39 -1.28 1.62
N LEU A 95 -0.28 -1.39 2.77
CA LEU A 95 -0.14 -2.53 3.70
C LEU A 95 -0.32 -3.90 3.02
N SER A 96 0.57 -4.85 3.32
CA SER A 96 0.40 -6.24 2.91
C SER A 96 -0.84 -6.88 3.54
N ARG A 97 -1.33 -7.97 2.94
CA ARG A 97 -2.54 -8.67 3.43
C ARG A 97 -2.38 -9.21 4.86
N ASP A 98 -1.15 -9.47 5.30
CA ASP A 98 -0.87 -10.04 6.63
C ASP A 98 -0.65 -8.97 7.70
N GLU A 99 -0.07 -7.81 7.37
CA GLU A 99 -0.07 -6.64 8.26
C GLU A 99 -1.50 -6.16 8.60
N ILE A 100 -2.40 -6.18 7.60
CA ILE A 100 -3.81 -5.83 7.80
C ILE A 100 -4.46 -6.79 8.81
N LYS A 101 -4.17 -8.10 8.74
CA LYS A 101 -4.65 -9.08 9.73
C LYS A 101 -4.09 -8.78 11.12
N GLN A 102 -2.79 -8.55 11.25
CA GLN A 102 -2.15 -8.27 12.55
C GLN A 102 -2.70 -7.00 13.22
N ARG A 103 -2.94 -5.94 12.43
CA ARG A 103 -3.55 -4.70 12.94
C ARG A 103 -5.00 -4.91 13.39
N THR A 104 -5.78 -5.72 12.66
CA THR A 104 -7.16 -6.04 13.05
C THR A 104 -7.27 -7.02 14.23
N SER A 105 -6.36 -7.99 14.38
CA SER A 105 -6.36 -8.93 15.51
C SER A 105 -6.01 -8.27 16.86
N ASN A 106 -5.36 -7.11 16.84
CA ASN A 106 -5.07 -6.35 18.06
C ASN A 106 -6.29 -5.56 18.58
N LEU A 107 -7.36 -5.42 17.77
CA LEU A 107 -8.67 -4.98 18.24
C LEU A 107 -9.35 -6.18 18.92
N ARG A 108 -9.20 -6.30 20.25
CA ARG A 108 -9.94 -7.28 21.03
C ARG A 108 -11.45 -7.08 20.80
N PRO A 109 -12.23 -8.14 20.49
CA PRO A 109 -13.67 -8.02 20.54
C PRO A 109 -14.10 -7.74 21.99
N ILE A 110 -14.87 -6.68 22.19
CA ILE A 110 -15.61 -6.48 23.45
C ILE A 110 -16.81 -7.43 23.39
N ASN A 111 -16.72 -8.52 24.16
CA ASN A 111 -17.86 -9.36 24.51
C ASN A 111 -18.47 -8.80 25.80
N ASP A 112 -19.62 -8.15 25.68
CA ASP A 112 -20.56 -7.78 26.75
C ASP A 112 -21.90 -7.53 26.00
N ASP A 113 -22.69 -8.55 25.65
CA ASP A 113 -23.56 -9.43 26.47
C ASP A 113 -24.92 -8.77 26.81
N SER A 114 -26.01 -9.50 26.46
CA SER A 114 -27.43 -9.33 26.84
C SER A 114 -28.09 -7.93 26.66
N SER A 115 -29.22 -7.79 25.97
CA SER A 115 -30.47 -8.54 26.20
C SER A 115 -31.40 -8.58 24.97
N SER A 116 -32.35 -9.53 24.98
CA SER A 116 -33.38 -9.78 23.95
C SER A 116 -34.67 -8.98 24.17
N ASP A 117 -35.40 -8.64 23.08
CA ASP A 117 -36.85 -8.89 22.87
C ASP A 117 -37.29 -8.47 21.43
N SER A 118 -38.40 -8.92 20.82
CA SER A 118 -38.80 -10.27 20.37
C SER A 118 -39.88 -10.14 19.23
N GLU A 119 -39.89 -11.05 18.25
CA GLU A 119 -40.90 -11.33 17.17
C GLU A 119 -41.37 -10.17 16.23
N GLU A 120 -41.96 -10.35 15.03
CA GLU A 120 -42.03 -11.50 14.08
C GLU A 120 -41.47 -11.01 12.68
N GLU A 121 -41.96 -11.24 11.44
CA GLU A 121 -43.11 -11.92 10.81
C GLU A 121 -42.68 -12.74 9.56
N ASN A 122 -43.38 -13.84 9.29
CA ASN A 122 -43.52 -14.54 8.00
C ASN A 122 -43.45 -13.62 6.74
N GLY A 123 -42.85 -13.95 5.59
CA GLY A 123 -42.22 -15.19 5.13
C GLY A 123 -42.69 -15.58 3.71
N ASN A 124 -41.77 -15.80 2.76
CA ASN A 124 -42.05 -16.57 1.52
C ASN A 124 -40.76 -17.14 0.89
N SER A 125 -40.85 -18.35 0.32
CA SER A 125 -39.75 -19.01 -0.37
C SER A 125 -39.72 -18.68 -1.87
N MET A 126 -38.52 -18.46 -2.43
CA MET A 126 -38.20 -19.03 -3.74
C MET A 126 -36.70 -19.27 -3.94
N GLU A 127 -36.36 -20.53 -4.20
CA GLU A 127 -35.05 -20.98 -4.68
C GLU A 127 -34.98 -20.83 -6.22
N THR A 128 -33.90 -20.27 -6.76
CA THR A 128 -33.36 -20.65 -8.10
C THR A 128 -31.89 -20.23 -8.21
N ALA A 129 -31.13 -20.99 -9.00
CA ALA A 129 -29.68 -20.94 -9.02
C ALA A 129 -29.06 -20.12 -10.17
N ALA A 130 -27.78 -19.79 -9.96
CA ALA A 130 -26.70 -19.80 -10.96
C ALA A 130 -26.59 -18.70 -12.04
N THR A 131 -25.32 -18.30 -12.23
CA THR A 131 -24.70 -17.86 -13.50
C THR A 131 -25.44 -16.80 -14.34
N ASN A 132 -25.22 -15.53 -14.00
CA ASN A 132 -25.36 -14.46 -15.00
C ASN A 132 -24.04 -14.31 -15.78
N ALA A 133 -23.92 -15.04 -16.89
CA ALA A 133 -22.76 -15.03 -17.76
C ALA A 133 -23.02 -14.21 -19.04
N SER A 134 -21.97 -13.54 -19.52
CA SER A 134 -21.86 -13.04 -20.90
C SER A 134 -22.94 -12.03 -21.37
N ASP A 135 -22.88 -10.80 -20.87
CA ASP A 135 -23.43 -9.66 -21.60
C ASP A 135 -22.57 -9.40 -22.86
N TRP A 136 -23.07 -9.84 -24.02
CA TRP A 136 -22.49 -9.55 -25.34
C TRP A 136 -23.60 -9.21 -26.33
N VAL A 137 -23.62 -7.95 -26.78
CA VAL A 137 -24.73 -7.37 -27.54
C VAL A 137 -24.58 -7.64 -29.06
N GLU A 138 -25.53 -8.37 -29.65
CA GLU A 138 -25.47 -8.78 -31.06
C GLU A 138 -26.07 -7.72 -32.02
N VAL A 139 -25.23 -7.07 -32.83
CA VAL A 139 -25.66 -6.04 -33.80
C VAL A 139 -26.07 -6.64 -35.15
N LYS A 140 -27.37 -6.90 -35.33
CA LYS A 140 -27.93 -7.41 -36.60
C LYS A 140 -28.03 -6.34 -37.70
N THR A 141 -27.14 -6.38 -38.69
CA THR A 141 -27.25 -5.54 -39.89
C THR A 141 -28.13 -6.19 -40.98
N ARG A 142 -29.11 -5.46 -41.51
CA ARG A 142 -30.01 -5.94 -42.59
C ARG A 142 -29.62 -5.31 -43.93
N ARG A 143 -28.98 -6.08 -44.81
CA ARG A 143 -28.97 -5.78 -46.26
C ARG A 143 -30.26 -6.29 -46.89
N LYS A 144 -30.95 -5.44 -47.66
CA LYS A 144 -32.08 -5.83 -48.51
C LYS A 144 -31.63 -5.86 -49.97
N LYS A 145 -32.12 -6.85 -50.71
CA LYS A 145 -31.98 -7.04 -52.16
C LYS A 145 -33.27 -6.60 -52.85
#